data_AF-W5IIX7-F1
#
_entry.id   AF-W5IIX7-F1
#
_cell.length_a   1.000
_cell.length_b   1.000
_cell.length_c   1.000
_cell.angle_alpha   90.00
_cell.angle_beta   90.00
_cell.angle_gamma   90.00
#
_symmetry.space_group_name_H-M   'P 1'
#
loop_
_entity.id
_entity.type
_entity.pdbx_description
1 polymer ?
#
loop_
_entity_poly.entity_id
_entity_poly.type
_entity_poly.pdbx_seq_one_letter_code
_entity_poly.pdbx_strand_id
1 'polypeptide(L)'
;MGKTFTRKITPLLMALICVLALCLPLAACGSSSGSVKEGTSSKFEELTDKPFSAKGTLGKKPSISFKTPYTVTNYTYQIVQEGNGKKASDGDQLCLQQIVLNPSTGKEVNSTWKGDAVCSTFLTKKGIQAGFYKLFKGLRVNSTVVLAVSENSSSTTSTASASSYLLALTLTDARKIPQRASGTKVTSLDPTLPKVTLAKNGEPSISGLTTYKKTGKLVSQTLIQGKGRKIKASDTISVQYKGWVLGGKADSPFDSSWSRGTPLSFSLSGGVITGWTKGLTGKTVGSQVLLIIPPSQGYGSTAQGSIPANSTLVFVVDILSA
;
A
#
# COMPACT_ATOMS: atom_id res chain seq x y z
N MET A 1 -22.49 42.07 -32.56
CA MET A 1 -21.17 41.40 -32.54
C MET A 1 -20.99 40.68 -31.21
N GLY A 2 -21.05 39.34 -31.24
CA GLY A 2 -20.98 38.49 -30.05
C GLY A 2 -19.58 38.44 -29.45
N LYS A 3 -19.50 38.51 -28.12
CA LYS A 3 -18.26 38.32 -27.37
C LYS A 3 -18.07 36.83 -27.09
N THR A 4 -17.10 36.23 -27.78
CA THR A 4 -16.68 34.84 -27.62
C THR A 4 -16.06 34.65 -26.24
N PHE A 5 -16.67 33.81 -25.40
CA PHE A 5 -16.16 33.49 -24.06
C PHE A 5 -15.16 32.33 -24.18
N THR A 6 -13.86 32.65 -24.26
CA THR A 6 -12.80 31.65 -24.27
C THR A 6 -12.63 31.08 -22.86
N ARG A 7 -13.28 29.95 -22.59
CA ARG A 7 -13.18 29.23 -21.31
C ARG A 7 -11.78 28.59 -21.22
N LYS A 8 -10.88 29.23 -20.47
CA LYS A 8 -9.57 28.67 -20.10
C LYS A 8 -9.78 27.35 -19.36
N ILE A 9 -9.39 26.25 -20.00
CA ILE A 9 -9.33 24.92 -19.37
C ILE A 9 -8.14 24.94 -18.40
N THR A 10 -8.45 24.91 -17.11
CA THR A 10 -7.47 24.77 -16.03
C THR A 10 -6.94 23.33 -16.04
N PRO A 11 -5.63 23.07 -15.93
CA PRO A 11 -5.11 21.71 -15.85
C PRO A 11 -5.33 21.22 -14.41
N LEU A 12 -6.51 20.66 -14.17
CA LEU A 12 -6.78 19.85 -12.98
C LEU A 12 -6.39 18.40 -13.31
N LEU A 13 -5.92 17.67 -12.30
CA LEU A 13 -5.50 16.24 -12.28
C LEU A 13 -3.99 15.96 -12.51
N MET A 14 -3.19 16.18 -11.47
CA MET A 14 -2.24 15.14 -11.05
C MET A 14 -2.99 14.17 -10.13
N ALA A 15 -3.62 13.15 -10.71
CA ALA A 15 -4.19 12.04 -9.94
C ALA A 15 -3.09 10.99 -9.71
N LEU A 16 -2.75 10.81 -8.43
CA LEU A 16 -1.87 9.76 -7.95
C LEU A 16 -2.58 8.40 -8.20
N ILE A 17 -2.23 7.70 -9.28
CA ILE A 17 -2.69 6.32 -9.51
C ILE A 17 -1.92 5.43 -8.54
N CYS A 18 -2.54 5.22 -7.39
CA CYS A 18 -2.14 4.23 -6.42
C CYS A 18 -2.17 2.85 -7.10
N VAL A 19 -1.11 2.06 -6.94
CA VAL A 19 -0.95 0.67 -7.46
C VAL A 19 -1.94 -0.33 -6.81
N LEU A 20 -3.08 0.16 -6.28
CA LEU A 20 -4.05 -0.63 -5.52
C LEU A 20 -4.85 -1.63 -6.37
N ALA A 21 -4.78 -1.58 -7.72
CA ALA A 21 -5.53 -2.50 -8.58
C ALA A 21 -5.04 -3.97 -8.51
N LEU A 22 -3.94 -4.27 -7.81
CA LEU A 22 -3.34 -5.61 -7.72
C LEU A 22 -3.44 -6.24 -6.32
N CYS A 23 -3.92 -5.50 -5.33
CA CYS A 23 -4.35 -6.06 -4.05
C CYS A 23 -5.83 -6.41 -4.17
N LEU A 24 -6.20 -7.64 -3.78
CA LEU A 24 -7.60 -7.94 -3.48
C LEU A 24 -8.16 -6.81 -2.60
N PRO A 25 -9.37 -6.30 -2.85
CA PRO A 25 -9.96 -5.27 -2.01
C PRO A 25 -10.27 -5.88 -0.64
N LEU A 26 -9.28 -5.88 0.25
CA LEU A 26 -9.44 -6.18 1.66
C LEU A 26 -9.38 -4.85 2.39
N ALA A 27 -10.56 -4.22 2.42
CA ALA A 27 -10.94 -3.18 3.37
C ALA A 27 -9.87 -2.11 3.66
N ALA A 28 -9.58 -1.29 2.66
CA ALA A 28 -9.50 0.14 2.95
C ALA A 28 -10.92 0.57 3.30
N CYS A 29 -11.25 0.47 4.59
CA CYS A 29 -12.45 0.94 5.26
C CYS A 29 -13.30 1.92 4.42
N GLY A 30 -14.28 1.35 3.72
CA GLY A 30 -15.13 1.97 2.70
C GLY A 30 -15.96 0.88 2.04
N SER A 31 -16.93 0.32 2.78
CA SER A 31 -17.78 -0.77 2.29
C SER A 31 -19.05 -0.22 1.65
N SER A 32 -19.23 -0.47 0.36
CA SER A 32 -20.50 -1.00 -0.13
C SER A 32 -20.32 -2.52 -0.28
N SER A 33 -21.14 -3.27 0.43
CA SER A 33 -21.15 -4.72 0.50
C SER A 33 -21.61 -5.31 -0.83
N GLY A 34 -20.67 -5.54 -1.75
CA GLY A 34 -20.80 -6.47 -2.85
C GLY A 34 -19.91 -7.67 -2.57
N SER A 35 -20.50 -8.83 -2.27
CA SER A 35 -19.80 -10.10 -2.29
C SER A 35 -19.16 -10.27 -3.67
N VAL A 36 -17.83 -10.18 -3.75
CA VAL A 36 -17.10 -10.58 -4.95
C VAL A 36 -17.28 -12.09 -5.03
N LYS A 37 -18.24 -12.52 -5.84
CA LYS A 37 -18.32 -13.91 -6.30
C LYS A 37 -16.94 -14.28 -6.83
N GLU A 38 -16.42 -15.43 -6.43
CA GLU A 38 -15.33 -16.12 -7.13
C GLU A 38 -15.76 -16.32 -8.59
N GLY A 39 -15.49 -15.30 -9.41
CA GLY A 39 -15.56 -15.38 -10.85
C GLY A 39 -14.31 -16.09 -11.31
N THR A 40 -14.49 -17.28 -11.88
CA THR A 40 -13.66 -17.93 -12.89
C THR A 40 -12.35 -17.21 -13.20
N SER A 41 -11.23 -17.89 -12.92
CA SER A 41 -9.87 -17.47 -13.25
C SER A 41 -9.80 -16.67 -14.55
N SER A 42 -9.75 -15.33 -14.46
CA SER A 42 -9.29 -14.52 -15.57
C SER A 42 -7.84 -14.93 -15.80
N LYS A 43 -7.62 -15.58 -16.93
CA LYS A 43 -6.36 -16.19 -17.32
C LYS A 43 -5.27 -15.11 -17.37
N PHE A 44 -4.47 -15.04 -16.31
CA PHE A 44 -3.27 -14.22 -16.26
C PHE A 44 -2.19 -14.92 -17.08
N GLU A 45 -2.05 -14.53 -18.36
CA GLU A 45 -1.28 -15.27 -19.37
C GLU A 45 -0.25 -14.38 -20.06
N GLU A 46 0.89 -14.97 -20.41
CA GLU A 46 1.92 -14.28 -21.19
C GLU A 46 1.50 -14.23 -22.68
N LEU A 47 1.66 -13.07 -23.30
CA LEU A 47 1.40 -12.86 -24.72
C LEU A 47 2.46 -13.56 -25.59
N THR A 48 2.01 -14.47 -26.44
CA THR A 48 2.90 -15.26 -27.32
C THR A 48 3.37 -14.48 -28.55
N ASP A 49 2.58 -13.52 -29.02
CA ASP A 49 2.87 -12.65 -30.16
C ASP A 49 3.85 -11.51 -29.84
N LYS A 50 4.17 -11.33 -28.55
CA LYS A 50 5.13 -10.35 -28.03
C LYS A 50 5.01 -8.95 -28.67
N PRO A 51 3.83 -8.30 -28.59
CA PRO A 51 3.54 -7.06 -29.33
C PRO A 51 4.28 -5.83 -28.78
N PHE A 52 4.88 -5.94 -27.60
CA PHE A 52 5.59 -4.86 -26.93
C PHE A 52 7.10 -5.01 -27.07
N SER A 53 7.79 -3.89 -27.16
CA SER A 53 9.25 -3.81 -27.09
C SER A 53 9.67 -2.72 -26.10
N ALA A 54 10.86 -2.86 -25.53
CA ALA A 54 11.41 -1.88 -24.61
C ALA A 54 12.86 -1.54 -24.98
N LYS A 55 13.21 -0.25 -24.88
CA LYS A 55 14.58 0.25 -25.02
C LYS A 55 15.02 0.96 -23.75
N GLY A 56 16.32 0.96 -23.49
CA GLY A 56 16.93 1.63 -22.34
C GLY A 56 17.69 0.68 -21.42
N THR A 57 18.44 1.25 -20.49
CA THR A 57 19.24 0.51 -19.52
C THR A 57 18.34 -0.21 -18.51
N LEU A 58 18.65 -1.48 -18.20
CA LEU A 58 17.94 -2.26 -17.18
C LEU A 58 17.87 -1.51 -15.84
N GLY A 59 16.69 -1.49 -15.22
CA GLY A 59 16.46 -0.81 -13.94
C GLY A 59 16.35 0.71 -14.01
N LYS A 60 16.44 1.30 -15.22
CA LYS A 60 16.16 2.73 -15.49
C LYS A 60 14.85 2.86 -16.27
N LYS A 61 14.34 4.10 -16.40
CA LYS A 61 13.09 4.36 -17.12
C LYS A 61 13.18 3.82 -18.56
N PRO A 62 12.39 2.80 -18.93
CA PRO A 62 12.41 2.27 -20.28
C PRO A 62 11.53 3.12 -21.22
N SER A 63 11.84 3.07 -22.51
CA SER A 63 10.93 3.52 -23.57
C SER A 63 10.20 2.31 -24.12
N ILE A 64 8.88 2.29 -23.99
CA ILE A 64 8.01 1.18 -24.44
C ILE A 64 7.43 1.51 -25.82
N SER A 65 7.40 0.54 -26.73
CA SER A 65 6.88 0.72 -28.09
C SER A 65 6.06 -0.49 -28.54
N PHE A 66 4.98 -0.23 -29.28
CA PHE A 66 4.04 -1.21 -29.83
C PHE A 66 3.24 -0.60 -30.98
N LYS A 67 2.55 -1.44 -31.77
CA LYS A 67 1.66 -0.97 -32.85
C LYS A 67 0.38 -0.39 -32.27
N THR A 68 0.01 0.81 -32.72
CA THR A 68 -1.19 1.53 -32.27
C THR A 68 -2.27 1.59 -33.38
N PRO A 69 -3.57 1.50 -33.05
CA PRO A 69 -4.10 1.22 -31.72
C PRO A 69 -3.88 -0.25 -31.32
N TYR A 70 -3.63 -0.50 -30.03
CA TYR A 70 -3.53 -1.85 -29.47
C TYR A 70 -4.85 -2.26 -28.83
N THR A 71 -5.36 -3.44 -29.20
CA THR A 71 -6.55 -4.03 -28.57
C THR A 71 -6.15 -4.75 -27.29
N VAL A 72 -6.58 -4.23 -26.15
CA VAL A 72 -6.23 -4.78 -24.83
C VAL A 72 -7.01 -6.07 -24.55
N THR A 73 -6.28 -7.18 -24.39
CA THR A 73 -6.80 -8.39 -23.75
C THR A 73 -6.46 -8.34 -22.25
N ASN A 74 -7.49 -8.32 -21.41
CA ASN A 74 -7.32 -8.08 -19.98
C ASN A 74 -6.47 -9.15 -19.28
N TYR A 75 -5.66 -8.75 -18.30
CA TYR A 75 -4.77 -9.60 -17.51
C TYR A 75 -3.72 -10.37 -18.30
N THR A 76 -3.42 -9.94 -19.53
CA THR A 76 -2.27 -10.48 -20.29
C THR A 76 -1.01 -9.67 -20.02
N TYR A 77 0.15 -10.31 -20.10
CA TYR A 77 1.42 -9.62 -19.85
C TYR A 77 2.52 -10.04 -20.84
N GLN A 78 3.59 -9.26 -20.90
CA GLN A 78 4.82 -9.61 -21.60
C GLN A 78 6.02 -9.10 -20.81
N ILE A 79 7.02 -9.96 -20.58
CA ILE A 79 8.32 -9.52 -20.09
C ILE A 79 9.06 -8.88 -21.28
N VAL A 80 9.24 -7.57 -21.25
CA VAL A 80 9.85 -6.79 -22.34
C VAL A 80 11.34 -6.51 -22.10
N GLN A 81 11.79 -6.61 -20.85
CA GLN A 81 13.21 -6.63 -20.50
C GLN A 81 13.44 -7.67 -19.40
N GLU A 82 14.35 -8.61 -19.66
CA GLU A 82 14.83 -9.56 -18.66
C GLU A 82 15.86 -8.88 -17.76
N GLY A 83 15.57 -8.81 -16.47
CA GLY A 83 16.44 -8.21 -15.47
C GLY A 83 17.70 -9.02 -15.24
N ASN A 84 18.74 -8.35 -14.74
CA ASN A 84 20.03 -8.96 -14.43
C ASN A 84 20.28 -9.14 -12.92
N GLY A 85 19.36 -8.68 -12.07
CA GLY A 85 19.49 -8.78 -10.62
C GLY A 85 19.10 -10.15 -10.06
N LYS A 86 19.01 -10.20 -8.72
CA LYS A 86 18.50 -11.38 -8.00
C LYS A 86 17.03 -11.64 -8.34
N LYS A 87 16.61 -12.90 -8.24
CA LYS A 87 15.21 -13.28 -8.39
C LYS A 87 14.41 -12.85 -7.16
N ALA A 88 13.24 -12.25 -7.36
CA ALA A 88 12.29 -12.03 -6.29
C ALA A 88 11.74 -13.36 -5.76
N SER A 89 11.53 -13.42 -4.45
CA SER A 89 11.21 -14.63 -3.70
C SER A 89 9.98 -14.42 -2.81
N ASP A 90 9.35 -15.53 -2.41
CA ASP A 90 8.17 -15.51 -1.53
C ASP A 90 8.49 -14.75 -0.24
N GLY A 91 7.67 -13.77 0.12
CA GLY A 91 7.80 -12.87 1.27
C GLY A 91 8.68 -11.64 1.04
N ASP A 92 9.21 -11.41 -0.16
CA ASP A 92 9.87 -10.14 -0.49
C ASP A 92 8.86 -8.99 -0.57
N GLN A 93 9.27 -7.82 -0.08
CA GLN A 93 8.69 -6.55 -0.46
C GLN A 93 9.26 -6.15 -1.83
N LEU A 94 8.36 -5.92 -2.79
CA LEU A 94 8.69 -5.49 -4.14
C LEU A 94 8.65 -3.96 -4.22
N CYS A 95 9.66 -3.39 -4.89
CA CYS A 95 9.72 -1.97 -5.22
C CYS A 95 9.56 -1.80 -6.74
N LEU A 96 8.46 -1.17 -7.13
CA LEU A 96 8.06 -1.06 -8.53
C LEU A 96 8.13 0.41 -8.98
N GLN A 97 8.62 0.60 -10.19
CA GLN A 97 8.42 1.83 -10.97
C GLN A 97 7.46 1.53 -12.11
N GLN A 98 6.58 2.48 -12.45
CA GLN A 98 5.57 2.29 -13.48
C GLN A 98 5.53 3.40 -14.55
N ILE A 99 5.09 3.01 -15.74
CA ILE A 99 4.63 3.88 -16.81
C ILE A 99 3.24 3.41 -17.22
N VAL A 100 2.27 4.31 -17.23
CA VAL A 100 0.91 4.08 -17.74
C VAL A 100 0.86 4.57 -19.18
N LEU A 101 0.47 3.71 -20.11
CA LEU A 101 0.43 4.01 -21.54
C LEU A 101 -1.00 3.88 -22.06
N ASN A 102 -1.40 4.81 -22.93
CA ASN A 102 -2.66 4.75 -23.65
C ASN A 102 -2.52 3.78 -24.84
N PRO A 103 -3.30 2.69 -24.92
CA PRO A 103 -3.12 1.67 -25.95
C PRO A 103 -3.53 2.15 -27.35
N SER A 104 -4.44 3.11 -27.45
CA SER A 104 -4.88 3.66 -28.74
C SER A 104 -3.84 4.56 -29.39
N THR A 105 -3.02 5.25 -28.59
CA THR A 105 -2.10 6.29 -29.07
C THR A 105 -0.62 6.00 -28.80
N GLY A 106 -0.30 5.03 -27.94
CA GLY A 106 1.07 4.73 -27.51
C GLY A 106 1.67 5.75 -26.54
N LYS A 107 0.93 6.80 -26.16
CA LYS A 107 1.44 7.89 -25.34
C LYS A 107 1.48 7.52 -23.86
N GLU A 108 2.54 7.97 -23.18
CA GLU A 108 2.63 7.97 -21.72
C GLU A 108 1.57 8.91 -21.15
N VAL A 109 0.71 8.35 -20.30
CA VAL A 109 -0.33 9.07 -19.56
C VAL A 109 0.18 9.50 -18.19
N ASN A 110 0.94 8.61 -17.52
CA ASN A 110 1.48 8.86 -16.19
C ASN A 110 2.73 8.01 -15.94
N SER A 111 3.58 8.42 -15.00
CA SER A 111 4.77 7.69 -14.60
C SER A 111 5.25 8.05 -13.20
N THR A 112 5.79 7.05 -12.47
CA THR A 112 6.43 7.25 -11.16
C THR A 112 7.92 7.56 -11.25
N TRP A 113 8.53 7.52 -12.44
CA TRP A 113 9.98 7.66 -12.63
C TRP A 113 10.56 9.04 -12.30
N LYS A 114 9.71 10.03 -11.98
CA LYS A 114 10.15 11.33 -11.43
C LYS A 114 10.47 11.25 -9.92
N GLY A 115 9.99 10.22 -9.23
CA GLY A 115 10.21 9.98 -7.81
C GLY A 115 10.81 8.60 -7.53
N ASP A 116 10.85 8.23 -6.26
CA ASP A 116 11.38 6.94 -5.82
C ASP A 116 10.44 5.78 -6.19
N ALA A 117 11.00 4.57 -6.23
CA ALA A 117 10.23 3.37 -6.47
C ALA A 117 9.22 3.15 -5.33
N VAL A 118 8.02 2.70 -5.68
CA VAL A 118 6.97 2.42 -4.71
C VAL A 118 7.18 1.02 -4.15
N CYS A 119 7.57 0.95 -2.88
CA CYS A 119 7.81 -0.31 -2.16
C CYS A 119 6.60 -0.69 -1.29
N SER A 120 5.47 -1.08 -1.89
CA SER A 120 4.23 -1.35 -1.14
C SER A 120 3.75 -2.79 -1.20
N THR A 121 4.23 -3.59 -2.16
CA THR A 121 3.71 -4.91 -2.47
C THR A 121 4.52 -6.01 -1.77
N PHE A 122 3.86 -6.91 -1.04
CA PHE A 122 4.48 -8.11 -0.49
C PHE A 122 4.17 -9.32 -1.36
N LEU A 123 5.20 -10.00 -1.87
CA LEU A 123 5.08 -11.17 -2.72
C LEU A 123 4.73 -12.41 -1.89
N THR A 124 3.47 -12.58 -1.52
CA THR A 124 2.99 -13.74 -0.75
C THR A 124 1.80 -14.39 -1.43
N LYS A 125 1.68 -15.72 -1.35
CA LYS A 125 0.56 -16.45 -1.98
C LYS A 125 -0.82 -15.96 -1.52
N LYS A 126 -0.92 -15.49 -0.27
CA LYS A 126 -2.18 -15.02 0.33
C LYS A 126 -2.44 -13.53 0.09
N GLY A 127 -1.40 -12.74 -0.11
CA GLY A 127 -1.50 -11.27 -0.18
C GLY A 127 -1.64 -10.70 -1.59
N ILE A 128 -1.44 -11.51 -2.63
CA ILE A 128 -1.52 -11.05 -4.03
C ILE A 128 -2.19 -12.07 -4.94
N GLN A 129 -2.77 -11.59 -6.04
CA GLN A 129 -3.41 -12.44 -7.04
C GLN A 129 -2.44 -13.51 -7.55
N ALA A 130 -2.92 -14.74 -7.71
CA ALA A 130 -2.10 -15.89 -8.06
C ALA A 130 -1.28 -15.71 -9.35
N GLY A 131 -1.82 -15.03 -10.37
CA GLY A 131 -1.12 -14.73 -11.62
C GLY A 131 0.09 -13.81 -11.39
N PHE A 132 -0.13 -12.71 -10.68
CA PHE A 132 0.93 -11.78 -10.32
C PHE A 132 1.97 -12.43 -9.38
N TYR A 133 1.54 -13.26 -8.42
CA TYR A 133 2.44 -14.05 -7.60
C TYR A 133 3.36 -14.93 -8.46
N LYS A 134 2.79 -15.68 -9.42
CA LYS A 134 3.55 -16.55 -10.31
C LYS A 134 4.52 -15.78 -11.18
N LEU A 135 4.10 -14.65 -11.75
CA LEU A 135 4.95 -13.78 -12.58
C LEU A 135 6.13 -13.23 -11.79
N PHE A 136 5.86 -12.57 -10.66
CA PHE A 136 6.91 -11.89 -9.91
C PHE A 136 7.79 -12.86 -9.13
N LYS A 137 7.28 -14.03 -8.74
CA LYS A 137 8.11 -15.08 -8.15
C LYS A 137 9.07 -15.64 -9.19
N GLY A 138 10.35 -15.30 -9.05
CA GLY A 138 11.39 -15.69 -9.99
C GLY A 138 11.77 -14.60 -10.99
N LEU A 139 10.98 -13.53 -11.10
CA LEU A 139 11.33 -12.35 -11.90
C LEU A 139 12.60 -11.71 -11.33
N ARG A 140 13.57 -11.43 -12.19
CA ARG A 140 14.82 -10.80 -11.76
C ARG A 140 14.60 -9.31 -11.49
N VAL A 141 15.25 -8.78 -10.47
CA VAL A 141 15.37 -7.33 -10.30
C VAL A 141 15.96 -6.71 -11.58
N ASN A 142 15.48 -5.51 -11.90
CA ASN A 142 15.63 -4.75 -13.14
C ASN A 142 14.84 -5.25 -14.36
N SER A 143 13.97 -6.26 -14.20
CA SER A 143 13.06 -6.66 -15.27
C SER A 143 11.94 -5.62 -15.46
N THR A 144 11.47 -5.49 -16.70
CA THR A 144 10.28 -4.70 -17.05
C THR A 144 9.23 -5.61 -17.69
N VAL A 145 8.01 -5.53 -17.18
CA VAL A 145 6.84 -6.27 -17.67
C VAL A 145 5.79 -5.27 -18.13
N VAL A 146 5.20 -5.47 -19.30
CA VAL A 146 3.99 -4.75 -19.72
C VAL A 146 2.78 -5.60 -19.38
N LEU A 147 1.86 -5.08 -18.58
CA LEU A 147 0.59 -5.68 -18.19
C LEU A 147 -0.56 -4.93 -18.87
N ALA A 148 -1.47 -5.66 -19.51
CA ALA A 148 -2.67 -5.14 -20.15
C ALA A 148 -3.86 -5.20 -19.17
N VAL A 149 -4.50 -4.06 -18.91
CA VAL A 149 -5.64 -3.96 -17.99
C VAL A 149 -6.84 -3.34 -18.69
N SER A 150 -7.97 -4.04 -18.65
CA SER A 150 -9.26 -3.58 -19.17
C SER A 150 -10.26 -3.42 -18.04
N GLU A 151 -11.08 -2.35 -18.09
CA GLU A 151 -11.93 -1.88 -17.00
C GLU A 151 -13.08 -2.84 -16.60
N ASN A 152 -13.36 -3.90 -17.38
CA ASN A 152 -14.35 -4.92 -16.98
C ASN A 152 -13.91 -5.77 -15.78
N SER A 153 -12.86 -5.38 -15.06
CA SER A 153 -12.40 -6.04 -13.84
C SER A 153 -12.25 -5.03 -12.71
N SER A 154 -13.37 -4.83 -12.03
CA SER A 154 -13.55 -4.38 -10.64
C SER A 154 -12.31 -3.88 -9.88
N SER A 155 -12.15 -2.56 -9.80
CA SER A 155 -11.62 -1.89 -8.59
C SER A 155 -12.30 -0.53 -8.41
N THR A 156 -13.26 -0.46 -7.50
CA THR A 156 -13.99 0.74 -7.12
C THR A 156 -13.12 1.65 -6.26
N THR A 157 -12.35 2.59 -6.84
CA THR A 157 -11.92 3.86 -6.19
C THR A 157 -11.08 4.74 -7.14
N SER A 158 -11.59 5.08 -8.32
CA SER A 158 -11.02 6.19 -9.09
C SER A 158 -12.10 6.91 -9.90
N THR A 159 -12.32 8.19 -9.58
CA THR A 159 -13.23 9.13 -10.27
C THR A 159 -12.64 9.65 -11.59
N ALA A 160 -11.83 8.85 -12.28
CA ALA A 160 -11.39 9.13 -13.64
C ALA A 160 -12.09 8.16 -14.58
N SER A 161 -13.06 8.63 -15.36
CA SER A 161 -13.50 7.92 -16.56
C SER A 161 -12.31 7.78 -17.50
N ALA A 162 -11.77 6.58 -17.73
CA ALA A 162 -10.96 6.30 -18.91
C ALA A 162 -10.56 4.82 -19.05
N SER A 163 -11.14 4.15 -20.06
CA SER A 163 -10.54 3.25 -21.07
C SER A 163 -9.38 2.32 -20.66
N SER A 164 -9.39 1.07 -21.15
CA SER A 164 -8.27 0.12 -21.09
C SER A 164 -6.88 0.76 -21.20
N TYR A 165 -5.92 0.30 -20.41
CA TYR A 165 -4.55 0.85 -20.35
C TYR A 165 -3.47 -0.23 -20.29
N LEU A 166 -2.23 0.14 -20.60
CA LEU A 166 -1.06 -0.70 -20.42
C LEU A 166 -0.19 -0.18 -19.28
N LEU A 167 0.23 -1.06 -18.38
CA LEU A 167 1.17 -0.77 -17.29
C LEU A 167 2.52 -1.40 -17.59
N ALA A 168 3.54 -0.59 -17.84
CA ALA A 168 4.92 -1.06 -17.83
C ALA A 168 5.48 -0.97 -16.41
N LEU A 169 5.58 -2.12 -15.74
CA LEU A 169 6.09 -2.28 -14.38
C LEU A 169 7.55 -2.72 -14.42
N THR A 170 8.44 -1.94 -13.80
CA THR A 170 9.85 -2.27 -13.62
C THR A 170 10.13 -2.65 -12.18
N LEU A 171 10.61 -3.87 -11.95
CA LEU A 171 11.01 -4.34 -10.62
C LEU A 171 12.39 -3.78 -10.27
N THR A 172 12.44 -2.73 -9.48
CA THR A 172 13.69 -2.04 -9.12
C THR A 172 14.40 -2.63 -7.91
N ASP A 173 13.64 -3.26 -7.00
CA ASP A 173 14.19 -4.00 -5.86
C ASP A 173 13.16 -5.04 -5.39
N ALA A 174 13.66 -6.10 -4.76
CA ALA A 174 12.86 -7.12 -4.10
C ALA A 174 13.62 -7.56 -2.85
N ARG A 175 13.07 -7.36 -1.65
CA ARG A 175 13.83 -7.64 -0.42
C ARG A 175 12.97 -8.11 0.72
N LYS A 176 13.56 -8.91 1.60
CA LYS A 176 13.01 -9.18 2.92
C LYS A 176 13.13 -7.95 3.80
N ILE A 177 12.06 -7.64 4.51
CA ILE A 177 12.08 -6.66 5.60
C ILE A 177 11.87 -7.35 6.94
N PRO A 178 12.31 -6.73 8.04
CA PRO A 178 12.00 -7.22 9.39
C PRO A 178 10.49 -7.45 9.56
N GLN A 179 10.13 -8.47 10.33
CA GLN A 179 8.72 -8.80 10.61
C GLN A 179 8.22 -8.22 11.94
N ARG A 180 9.09 -7.49 12.66
CA ARG A 180 8.81 -6.81 13.92
C ARG A 180 9.83 -5.71 14.19
N ALA A 181 9.52 -4.82 15.12
CA ALA A 181 10.46 -3.83 15.62
C ALA A 181 11.71 -4.50 16.25
N SER A 182 12.89 -3.91 16.02
CA SER A 182 14.19 -4.47 16.44
C SER A 182 15.06 -3.48 17.23
N GLY A 183 14.49 -2.34 17.62
CA GLY A 183 15.18 -1.30 18.36
C GLY A 183 15.43 -1.61 19.84
N THR A 184 15.82 -0.58 20.59
CA THR A 184 16.04 -0.67 22.04
C THR A 184 14.74 -0.43 22.79
N LYS A 185 14.40 -1.29 23.75
CA LYS A 185 13.22 -1.11 24.61
C LYS A 185 13.34 0.19 25.41
N VAL A 186 12.29 1.01 25.40
CA VAL A 186 12.21 2.22 26.22
C VAL A 186 11.83 1.83 27.65
N THR A 187 12.61 2.29 28.63
CA THR A 187 12.42 1.95 30.06
C THR A 187 11.50 2.92 30.78
N SER A 188 11.55 4.21 30.42
CA SER A 188 10.69 5.25 30.99
C SER A 188 9.42 5.39 30.16
N LEU A 189 8.42 4.57 30.48
CA LEU A 189 7.08 4.66 29.88
C LEU A 189 6.13 5.41 30.83
N ASP A 190 5.22 6.20 30.26
CA ASP A 190 4.15 6.83 31.03
C ASP A 190 3.25 5.74 31.67
N PRO A 191 3.23 5.63 33.01
CA PRO A 191 2.50 4.58 33.71
C PRO A 191 0.98 4.73 33.64
N THR A 192 0.48 5.89 33.20
CA THR A 192 -0.96 6.13 33.05
C THR A 192 -1.53 5.54 31.76
N LEU A 193 -0.68 5.16 30.81
CA LEU A 193 -1.10 4.60 29.52
C LEU A 193 -1.46 3.11 29.63
N PRO A 194 -2.30 2.59 28.69
CA PRO A 194 -2.49 1.16 28.53
C PRO A 194 -1.16 0.42 28.39
N LYS A 195 -1.00 -0.67 29.15
CA LYS A 195 0.24 -1.45 29.17
C LYS A 195 0.27 -2.43 28.01
N VAL A 196 1.37 -2.40 27.26
CA VAL A 196 1.64 -3.30 26.14
C VAL A 196 2.59 -4.41 26.59
N THR A 197 2.27 -5.65 26.21
CA THR A 197 3.13 -6.83 26.37
C THR A 197 3.33 -7.50 25.02
N LEU A 198 4.45 -8.20 24.85
CA LEU A 198 4.81 -8.83 23.57
C LEU A 198 4.88 -10.35 23.73
N ALA A 199 4.29 -11.07 22.78
CA ALA A 199 4.52 -12.50 22.63
C ALA A 199 5.94 -12.78 22.09
N LYS A 200 6.36 -14.05 22.06
CA LYS A 200 7.70 -14.46 21.58
C LYS A 200 7.98 -14.00 20.14
N ASN A 201 6.96 -14.02 19.28
CA ASN A 201 7.03 -13.55 17.90
C ASN A 201 7.04 -12.01 17.78
N GLY A 202 6.84 -11.27 18.88
CA GLY A 202 6.74 -9.82 18.91
C GLY A 202 5.31 -9.28 18.81
N GLU A 203 4.31 -10.13 18.66
CA GLU A 203 2.91 -9.68 18.54
C GLU A 203 2.46 -8.98 19.82
N PRO A 204 1.90 -7.76 19.72
CA PRO A 204 1.49 -7.01 20.89
C PRO A 204 0.15 -7.49 21.44
N SER A 205 0.06 -7.49 22.77
CA SER A 205 -1.17 -7.56 23.56
C SER A 205 -1.28 -6.31 24.42
N ILE A 206 -2.49 -5.96 24.84
CA ILE A 206 -2.75 -4.73 25.56
C ILE A 206 -3.64 -4.97 26.79
N SER A 207 -3.44 -4.18 27.83
CA SER A 207 -4.26 -4.15 29.04
C SER A 207 -4.58 -2.71 29.44
N GLY A 208 -5.61 -2.51 30.25
CA GLY A 208 -6.01 -1.17 30.72
C GLY A 208 -6.87 -0.37 29.72
N LEU A 209 -7.46 -1.02 28.71
CA LEU A 209 -8.36 -0.36 27.74
C LEU A 209 -9.63 0.21 28.40
N THR A 210 -10.11 -0.40 29.49
CA THR A 210 -11.32 0.02 30.22
C THR A 210 -11.02 0.99 31.37
N THR A 211 -9.78 1.07 31.83
CA THR A 211 -9.36 1.91 32.97
C THR A 211 -8.68 3.20 32.53
N TYR A 212 -8.12 3.25 31.32
CA TYR A 212 -7.51 4.46 30.78
C TYR A 212 -8.53 5.58 30.58
N LYS A 213 -8.25 6.74 31.18
CA LYS A 213 -9.07 7.94 31.04
C LYS A 213 -8.66 8.70 29.77
N LYS A 214 -9.51 8.64 28.73
CA LYS A 214 -9.28 9.36 27.47
C LYS A 214 -9.13 10.87 27.71
N THR A 215 -8.09 11.46 27.11
CA THR A 215 -7.75 12.88 27.27
C THR A 215 -8.23 13.76 26.11
N GLY A 216 -8.75 13.15 25.04
CA GLY A 216 -9.09 13.84 23.78
C GLY A 216 -7.88 14.27 22.94
N LYS A 217 -6.65 14.01 23.42
CA LYS A 217 -5.40 14.32 22.71
C LYS A 217 -4.78 13.06 22.11
N LEU A 218 -4.03 13.24 21.03
CA LEU A 218 -3.20 12.19 20.46
C LEU A 218 -2.10 11.80 21.45
N VAL A 219 -1.96 10.51 21.72
CA VAL A 219 -0.79 9.95 22.39
C VAL A 219 0.08 9.24 21.36
N SER A 220 1.39 9.47 21.41
CA SER A 220 2.40 8.77 20.60
C SER A 220 3.61 8.38 21.44
N GLN A 221 3.48 7.25 22.15
CA GLN A 221 4.51 6.72 23.04
C GLN A 221 5.38 5.71 22.29
N THR A 222 6.69 5.97 22.20
CA THR A 222 7.63 4.98 21.70
C THR A 222 7.83 3.89 22.77
N LEU A 223 7.61 2.63 22.40
CA LEU A 223 7.83 1.46 23.27
C LEU A 223 9.19 0.80 22.98
N ILE A 224 9.56 0.76 21.71
CA ILE A 224 10.87 0.32 21.22
C ILE A 224 11.41 1.41 20.31
N GLN A 225 12.61 1.90 20.57
CA GLN A 225 13.27 2.94 19.80
C GLN A 225 14.14 2.32 18.69
N GLY A 226 13.66 2.42 17.45
CA GLY A 226 14.38 2.01 16.26
C GLY A 226 15.64 2.85 16.00
N LYS A 227 16.52 2.29 15.18
CA LYS A 227 17.80 2.92 14.78
C LYS A 227 17.83 3.33 13.30
N GLY A 228 16.78 3.02 12.54
CA GLY A 228 16.69 3.39 11.13
C GLY A 228 16.36 4.86 10.93
N ARG A 229 16.20 5.26 9.66
CA ARG A 229 15.90 6.65 9.30
C ARG A 229 14.61 7.15 9.97
N LYS A 230 14.54 8.46 10.20
CA LYS A 230 13.30 9.12 10.65
C LYS A 230 12.24 9.09 9.54
N ILE A 231 10.99 8.91 9.95
CA ILE A 231 9.79 8.90 9.11
C ILE A 231 9.32 10.32 8.85
N LYS A 232 9.02 10.63 7.59
CA LYS A 232 8.41 11.87 7.12
C LYS A 232 6.93 11.65 6.88
N ALA A 233 6.12 12.71 6.98
CA ALA A 233 4.68 12.65 6.71
C ALA A 233 4.34 12.27 5.25
N SER A 234 5.29 12.42 4.32
CA SER A 234 5.17 12.03 2.92
C SER A 234 5.55 10.57 2.65
N ASP A 235 6.10 9.86 3.64
CA ASP A 235 6.61 8.51 3.43
C ASP A 235 5.46 7.51 3.22
N THR A 236 5.75 6.47 2.44
CA THR A 236 5.04 5.20 2.51
C THR A 236 5.79 4.29 3.46
N ILE A 237 5.13 3.85 4.53
CA ILE A 237 5.73 2.99 5.54
C ILE A 237 5.17 1.58 5.44
N SER A 238 5.99 0.57 5.72
CA SER A 238 5.51 -0.79 5.97
C SER A 238 5.55 -1.10 7.44
N VAL A 239 4.44 -1.64 7.94
CA VAL A 239 4.22 -1.84 9.36
C VAL A 239 3.62 -3.21 9.67
N GLN A 240 3.89 -3.67 10.88
CA GLN A 240 2.99 -4.58 11.56
C GLN A 240 2.20 -3.78 12.60
N TYR A 241 0.91 -4.02 12.73
CA TYR A 241 0.07 -3.32 13.69
C TYR A 241 -1.05 -4.19 14.23
N LYS A 242 -1.57 -3.76 15.38
CA LYS A 242 -2.81 -4.28 15.97
C LYS A 242 -3.60 -3.11 16.55
N GLY A 243 -4.91 -3.11 16.33
CA GLY A 243 -5.81 -2.00 16.64
C GLY A 243 -7.00 -2.44 17.50
N TRP A 244 -7.32 -1.63 18.51
CA TRP A 244 -8.43 -1.84 19.44
C TRP A 244 -9.26 -0.56 19.59
N VAL A 245 -10.55 -0.72 19.90
CA VAL A 245 -11.37 0.39 20.39
C VAL A 245 -11.11 0.55 21.88
N LEU A 246 -10.85 1.77 22.34
CA LEU A 246 -10.73 2.06 23.77
C LEU A 246 -12.04 1.71 24.50
N GLY A 247 -11.96 1.04 25.65
CA GLY A 247 -13.10 0.46 26.35
C GLY A 247 -13.57 -0.90 25.82
N GLY A 248 -13.02 -1.37 24.69
CA GLY A 248 -13.27 -2.71 24.16
C GLY A 248 -12.50 -3.81 24.88
N LYS A 249 -12.71 -5.07 24.45
CA LYS A 249 -12.01 -6.23 25.00
C LYS A 249 -10.59 -6.37 24.43
N ALA A 250 -9.63 -6.70 25.29
CA ALA A 250 -8.22 -6.83 24.92
C ALA A 250 -7.94 -7.96 23.91
N ASP A 251 -8.71 -9.05 23.98
CA ASP A 251 -8.63 -10.23 23.10
C ASP A 251 -9.36 -10.03 21.76
N SER A 252 -10.06 -8.91 21.59
CA SER A 252 -10.93 -8.63 20.44
C SER A 252 -10.47 -7.37 19.68
N PRO A 253 -9.27 -7.37 19.07
CA PRO A 253 -8.84 -6.27 18.20
C PRO A 253 -9.80 -6.14 17.01
N PHE A 254 -10.07 -4.92 16.55
CA PHE A 254 -10.89 -4.73 15.36
C PHE A 254 -10.09 -4.97 14.07
N ASP A 255 -8.76 -4.83 14.13
CA ASP A 255 -7.86 -5.10 13.00
C ASP A 255 -6.46 -5.48 13.49
N SER A 256 -5.78 -6.35 12.73
CA SER A 256 -4.43 -6.81 13.02
C SER A 256 -3.77 -7.33 11.76
N SER A 257 -2.58 -6.84 11.43
CA SER A 257 -1.76 -7.44 10.37
C SER A 257 -1.04 -8.72 10.85
N TRP A 258 -0.84 -8.86 12.16
CA TRP A 258 -0.24 -10.07 12.76
C TRP A 258 -1.07 -11.34 12.49
N SER A 259 -2.39 -11.27 12.60
CA SER A 259 -3.28 -12.40 12.32
C SER A 259 -3.33 -12.76 10.83
N ARG A 260 -3.05 -11.78 9.95
CA ARG A 260 -2.92 -11.98 8.50
C ARG A 260 -1.57 -12.57 8.11
N GLY A 261 -0.56 -12.47 8.99
CA GLY A 261 0.77 -13.06 8.81
C GLY A 261 1.68 -12.31 7.83
N THR A 262 1.32 -11.10 7.40
CA THR A 262 2.17 -10.27 6.54
C THR A 262 2.06 -8.80 6.95
N PRO A 263 3.16 -8.03 6.91
CA PRO A 263 3.11 -6.57 7.04
C PRO A 263 2.23 -5.93 5.97
N LEU A 264 1.77 -4.71 6.27
CA LEU A 264 1.01 -3.87 5.34
C LEU A 264 1.72 -2.54 5.12
N SER A 265 1.56 -2.00 3.91
CA SER A 265 2.17 -0.73 3.51
C SER A 265 1.13 0.37 3.39
N PHE A 266 1.41 1.54 3.96
CA PHE A 266 0.50 2.67 3.99
C PHE A 266 1.23 3.97 3.63
N SER A 267 0.61 4.77 2.77
CA SER A 267 1.03 6.16 2.58
C SER A 267 0.56 6.99 3.78
N LEU A 268 1.50 7.68 4.44
CA LEU A 268 1.15 8.65 5.49
C LEU A 268 0.56 9.94 4.92
N SER A 269 0.69 10.17 3.61
CA SER A 269 0.10 11.31 2.91
C SER A 269 -1.30 10.93 2.37
N GLY A 270 -2.27 10.87 3.29
CA GLY A 270 -3.68 10.67 2.94
C GLY A 270 -4.15 9.22 2.76
N GLY A 271 -3.26 8.23 2.93
CA GLY A 271 -3.63 6.81 2.87
C GLY A 271 -4.13 6.22 4.20
N VAL A 272 -4.06 6.98 5.29
CA VAL A 272 -4.44 6.55 6.65
C VAL A 272 -5.09 7.69 7.43
N ILE A 273 -5.71 7.36 8.56
CA ILE A 273 -6.25 8.34 9.52
C ILE A 273 -5.16 9.31 9.99
N THR A 274 -5.52 10.58 10.19
CA THR A 274 -4.54 11.63 10.49
C THR A 274 -3.76 11.40 11.79
N GLY A 275 -4.33 10.65 12.74
CA GLY A 275 -3.64 10.23 13.96
C GLY A 275 -2.43 9.32 13.71
N TRP A 276 -2.46 8.49 12.68
CA TRP A 276 -1.29 7.71 12.24
C TRP A 276 -0.22 8.63 11.65
N THR A 277 -0.59 9.48 10.69
CA THR A 277 0.35 10.43 10.07
C THR A 277 1.04 11.30 11.12
N LYS A 278 0.28 11.92 12.02
CA LYS A 278 0.83 12.78 13.09
C LYS A 278 1.60 11.97 14.13
N GLY A 279 1.09 10.82 14.52
CA GLY A 279 1.68 10.00 15.59
C GLY A 279 2.98 9.30 15.20
N LEU A 280 3.16 8.95 13.92
CA LEU A 280 4.33 8.21 13.43
C LEU A 280 5.39 9.11 12.78
N THR A 281 5.03 10.31 12.31
CA THR A 281 6.01 11.26 11.78
C THR A 281 7.08 11.59 12.84
N GLY A 282 8.35 11.57 12.43
CA GLY A 282 9.50 11.81 13.30
C GLY A 282 9.98 10.59 14.11
N LYS A 283 9.17 9.51 14.19
CA LYS A 283 9.63 8.20 14.69
C LYS A 283 10.62 7.58 13.70
N THR A 284 11.27 6.49 14.07
CA THR A 284 12.33 5.86 13.27
C THR A 284 11.93 4.48 12.80
N VAL A 285 12.41 4.07 11.63
CA VAL A 285 12.34 2.66 11.20
C VAL A 285 12.97 1.75 12.27
N GLY A 286 12.31 0.64 12.57
CA GLY A 286 12.63 -0.30 13.65
C GLY A 286 11.97 0.02 14.99
N SER A 287 11.18 1.10 15.09
CA SER A 287 10.45 1.45 16.32
C SER A 287 9.15 0.66 16.46
N GLN A 288 8.74 0.44 17.71
CA GLN A 288 7.37 0.10 18.09
C GLN A 288 6.74 1.30 18.81
N VAL A 289 5.53 1.69 18.42
CA VAL A 289 4.84 2.89 18.91
C VAL A 289 3.43 2.55 19.34
N LEU A 290 3.07 2.94 20.56
CA LEU A 290 1.68 2.98 21.04
C LEU A 290 1.05 4.31 20.63
N LEU A 291 -0.06 4.24 19.89
CA LEU A 291 -0.89 5.37 19.54
C LEU A 291 -2.23 5.29 20.25
N ILE A 292 -2.69 6.40 20.83
CA ILE A 292 -4.08 6.57 21.28
C ILE A 292 -4.65 7.75 20.52
N ILE A 293 -5.61 7.48 19.65
CA ILE A 293 -6.08 8.40 18.62
C ILE A 293 -7.50 8.82 18.96
N PRO A 294 -7.73 10.11 19.26
CA PRO A 294 -9.07 10.62 19.50
C PRO A 294 -9.92 10.58 18.21
N PRO A 295 -11.26 10.60 18.31
CA PRO A 295 -12.13 10.47 17.13
C PRO A 295 -11.88 11.54 16.06
N SER A 296 -11.55 12.77 16.48
CA SER A 296 -11.22 13.89 15.59
C SER A 296 -9.99 13.65 14.70
N GLN A 297 -9.19 12.64 15.01
CA GLN A 297 -8.03 12.20 14.22
C GLN A 297 -8.13 10.74 13.77
N GLY A 298 -9.27 10.11 14.03
CA GLY A 298 -9.65 8.76 13.60
C GLY A 298 -10.79 8.81 12.58
N TYR A 299 -11.88 8.10 12.86
CA TYR A 299 -13.05 8.01 11.97
C TYR A 299 -14.19 9.00 12.31
N GLY A 300 -13.99 9.91 13.27
CA GLY A 300 -14.96 10.96 13.60
C GLY A 300 -16.31 10.43 14.05
N SER A 301 -17.39 11.09 13.60
CA SER A 301 -18.78 10.79 13.95
C SER A 301 -19.40 9.69 13.08
N THR A 302 -18.62 9.03 12.22
CA THR A 302 -19.09 7.95 11.35
C THR A 302 -18.58 6.61 11.86
N ALA A 303 -19.47 5.62 11.93
CA ALA A 303 -19.07 4.25 12.21
C ALA A 303 -18.29 3.68 11.02
N GLN A 304 -17.33 2.79 11.30
CA GLN A 304 -16.50 2.18 10.27
C GLN A 304 -16.32 0.69 10.53
N GLY A 305 -16.99 -0.16 9.74
CA GLY A 305 -17.02 -1.60 10.00
C GLY A 305 -17.49 -1.91 11.43
N SER A 306 -16.67 -2.60 12.22
CA SER A 306 -16.92 -2.90 13.63
C SER A 306 -16.55 -1.78 14.60
N ILE A 307 -16.12 -0.61 14.10
CA ILE A 307 -15.71 0.54 14.91
C ILE A 307 -16.92 1.47 15.06
N PRO A 308 -17.45 1.68 16.28
CA PRO A 308 -18.54 2.63 16.49
C PRO A 308 -18.14 4.08 16.17
N ALA A 309 -19.12 4.91 15.82
CA ALA A 309 -18.92 6.35 15.71
C ALA A 309 -18.34 6.93 17.02
N ASN A 310 -17.53 7.99 16.91
CA ASN A 310 -16.90 8.68 18.05
C ASN A 310 -15.96 7.80 18.89
N SER A 311 -15.43 6.72 18.32
CA SER A 311 -14.47 5.83 18.99
C SER A 311 -13.08 6.45 19.13
N THR A 312 -12.48 6.30 20.31
CA THR A 312 -11.02 6.48 20.49
C THR A 312 -10.33 5.17 20.12
N LEU A 313 -9.32 5.23 19.26
CA LEU A 313 -8.61 4.05 18.77
C LEU A 313 -7.28 3.90 19.47
N VAL A 314 -6.90 2.67 19.77
CA VAL A 314 -5.58 2.34 20.33
C VAL A 314 -4.87 1.44 19.34
N PHE A 315 -3.65 1.79 18.94
CA PHE A 315 -2.82 1.00 18.05
C PHE A 315 -1.45 0.73 18.67
N VAL A 316 -0.92 -0.45 18.43
CA VAL A 316 0.52 -0.72 18.58
C VAL A 316 1.08 -0.99 17.19
N VAL A 317 2.06 -0.18 16.79
CA VAL A 317 2.60 -0.15 15.41
C VAL A 317 4.10 -0.38 15.43
N ASP A 318 4.56 -1.44 14.78
CA ASP A 318 5.95 -1.70 14.45
C ASP A 318 6.27 -1.10 13.08
N ILE A 319 7.23 -0.17 13.01
CA ILE A 319 7.68 0.46 11.78
C ILE A 319 8.83 -0.36 11.19
N LEU A 320 8.63 -0.99 10.03
CA LEU A 320 9.53 -2.02 9.49
C LEU A 320 10.39 -1.52 8.33
N SER A 321 9.83 -0.65 7.50
CA SER A 321 10.54 0.04 6.43
C SER A 321 9.84 1.35 6.07
N ALA A 322 10.57 2.25 5.41
CA ALA A 322 10.07 3.48 4.85
C ALA A 322 10.98 3.97 3.73
#